data_AF-A0AAQ3S0S8-F1
#
_entry.id   AF-A0AAQ3S0S8-F1
#
_cell.length_a   1.000
_cell.length_b   1.000
_cell.length_c   1.000
_cell.angle_alpha   90.00
_cell.angle_beta   90.00
_cell.angle_gamma   90.00
#
_symmetry.space_group_name_H-M   'P 1'
#
loop_
_entity.id
_entity.type
_entity.pdbx_description
1 polymer ?
#
loop_
_entity_poly.entity_id
_entity_poly.type
_entity_poly.pdbx_seq_one_letter_code
_entity_poly.pdbx_strand_id
1 'polypeptide(L)'
;MRFNPGARTVLAFVTLRSDGEREFMFYRNPRADMLLQEDELDLDLIRKAKIFHYGSISLITEPCNSAHIAAAKAANDAGVVLSYDPNLRLPLWPSEDSAREGILSIWETADIIKVSEEEISFLTKGEDPYDDAVVRKLFHENLKLLLVTEGAEGCYT
;
A
#
# COMPACT_ATOMS: atom_id res chain seq x y z
N MET A 1 11.50 -6.42 18.68
CA MET A 1 10.62 -5.23 18.54
C MET A 1 11.48 -4.00 18.74
N ARG A 2 11.50 -3.06 17.78
CA ARG A 2 12.27 -1.81 17.86
C ARG A 2 11.34 -0.67 18.28
N PHE A 3 11.88 0.28 19.04
CA PHE A 3 11.14 1.45 19.52
C PHE A 3 11.92 2.71 19.15
N ASN A 4 11.23 3.72 18.61
CA ASN A 4 11.82 5.04 18.37
C ASN A 4 11.54 5.96 19.58
N PRO A 5 12.53 6.29 20.42
CA PRO A 5 12.31 7.12 21.61
C PRO A 5 12.03 8.60 21.26
N GLY A 6 12.37 9.04 20.05
CA GLY A 6 12.22 10.42 19.58
C GLY A 6 10.90 10.69 18.85
N ALA A 7 10.09 9.67 18.58
CA ALA A 7 8.85 9.80 17.84
C ALA A 7 7.68 9.11 18.54
N ARG A 8 6.48 9.67 18.40
CA ARG A 8 5.27 9.05 18.92
C ARG A 8 4.73 8.02 17.93
N THR A 9 4.04 7.01 18.44
CA THR A 9 3.22 6.11 17.62
C THR A 9 2.08 6.88 16.95
N VAL A 10 1.74 6.52 15.71
CA VAL A 10 0.59 7.09 14.99
C VAL A 10 -0.70 6.86 15.78
N LEU A 11 -1.59 7.86 15.75
CA LEU A 11 -2.95 7.74 16.27
C LEU A 11 -3.92 7.95 15.11
N ALA A 12 -4.92 7.08 15.01
CA ALA A 12 -6.04 7.22 14.11
C ALA A 12 -7.30 7.42 14.95
N PHE A 13 -8.01 8.51 14.73
CA PHE A 13 -9.35 8.72 15.25
C PHE A 13 -10.33 8.30 14.18
N VAL A 14 -11.32 7.50 14.56
CA VAL A 14 -12.32 6.96 13.64
C VAL A 14 -13.68 7.37 14.16
N THR A 15 -14.48 7.97 13.28
CA THR A 15 -15.91 8.21 13.52
C THR A 15 -16.73 7.50 12.45
N LEU A 16 -17.97 7.19 12.77
CA LEU A 16 -18.94 6.74 11.79
C LEU A 16 -19.71 7.96 11.30
N ARG A 17 -19.80 8.09 9.99
CA ARG A 17 -20.73 9.00 9.33
C ARG A 17 -22.17 8.49 9.51
N SER A 18 -23.14 9.33 9.18
CA SER A 18 -24.57 8.99 9.29
C SER A 18 -25.00 7.82 8.41
N ASP A 19 -24.25 7.55 7.34
CA ASP A 19 -24.43 6.42 6.42
C ASP A 19 -23.74 5.12 6.91
N GLY A 20 -23.04 5.17 8.06
CA GLY A 20 -22.29 4.04 8.60
C GLY A 20 -20.86 3.91 8.09
N GLU A 21 -20.44 4.77 7.15
CA GLU A 21 -19.08 4.76 6.62
C GLU A 21 -18.07 5.32 7.63
N ARG A 22 -16.85 4.78 7.58
CA ARG A 22 -15.78 5.21 8.49
C ARG A 22 -15.09 6.46 7.95
N GLU A 23 -15.01 7.48 8.79
CA GLU A 23 -14.18 8.65 8.55
C GLU A 23 -12.95 8.60 9.47
N PHE A 24 -11.77 8.81 8.89
CA PHE A 24 -10.49 8.70 9.58
C PHE A 24 -9.80 10.06 9.67
N MET A 25 -9.33 10.40 10.86
CA MET A 25 -8.41 11.50 11.09
C MET A 25 -7.10 10.97 11.67
N PHE A 26 -5.99 11.22 10.97
CA PHE A 26 -4.67 10.73 11.36
C PHE A 26 -3.85 11.84 12.01
N TYR A 27 -3.36 11.59 13.23
CA TYR A 27 -2.35 12.41 13.86
C TYR A 27 -0.97 11.87 13.51
N ARG A 28 -0.43 12.31 12.37
CA ARG A 28 0.78 11.77 11.74
C ARG A 28 1.78 12.87 11.36
N ASN A 29 2.43 13.54 12.33
CA ASN A 29 3.55 14.46 12.00
C ASN A 29 4.53 14.79 13.15
N PRO A 30 5.81 14.37 13.08
CA PRO A 30 6.25 13.07 12.57
C PRO A 30 5.87 11.95 13.55
N ARG A 31 5.73 10.72 13.04
CA ARG A 31 5.43 9.51 13.84
C ARG A 31 6.40 8.39 13.52
N ALA A 32 6.53 7.45 14.45
CA ALA A 32 7.57 6.41 14.42
C ALA A 32 7.56 5.56 13.13
N ASP A 33 6.39 5.29 12.56
CA ASP A 33 6.23 4.54 11.30
C ASP A 33 6.85 5.24 10.09
N MET A 34 6.94 6.57 10.12
CA MET A 34 7.51 7.37 9.03
C MET A 34 9.04 7.40 9.04
N LEU A 35 9.65 6.93 10.14
CA LEU A 35 11.09 7.10 10.42
C LEU A 35 11.89 5.80 10.29
N LEU A 36 11.28 4.73 9.78
CA LEU A 36 12.01 3.49 9.52
C LEU A 36 13.14 3.75 8.51
N GLN A 37 14.35 3.35 8.86
CA GLN A 37 15.52 3.46 7.99
C GLN A 37 15.95 2.10 7.42
N GLU A 38 16.69 2.12 6.32
CA GLU A 38 17.20 0.92 5.65
C GLU A 38 18.12 0.08 6.56
N ASP A 39 18.95 0.73 7.38
CA ASP A 39 19.86 0.05 8.31
C ASP A 39 19.12 -0.61 9.49
N GLU A 40 17.82 -0.34 9.62
CA GLU A 40 16.97 -0.96 10.61
C GLU A 40 16.29 -2.25 10.14
N LEU A 41 16.38 -2.55 8.85
CA LEU A 41 15.77 -3.73 8.25
C LEU A 41 16.45 -5.02 8.71
N ASP A 42 15.64 -5.98 9.16
CA ASP A 42 16.09 -7.34 9.39
C ASP A 42 16.05 -8.12 8.08
N LEU A 43 17.11 -7.99 7.28
CA LEU A 43 17.18 -8.60 5.95
C LEU A 43 17.16 -10.13 6.01
N ASP A 44 17.70 -10.74 7.06
CA ASP A 44 17.69 -12.19 7.22
C ASP A 44 16.28 -12.72 7.50
N LEU A 45 15.48 -11.96 8.26
CA LEU A 45 14.07 -12.26 8.45
C LEU A 45 13.29 -12.13 7.14
N ILE A 46 13.49 -11.03 6.40
CA ILE A 46 12.80 -10.76 5.13
C ILE A 46 13.06 -11.90 4.13
N ARG A 47 14.33 -12.30 3.94
CA ARG A 47 14.71 -13.35 2.99
C ARG A 47 14.19 -14.74 3.34
N LYS A 48 13.80 -14.99 4.60
CA LYS A 48 13.22 -16.26 5.06
C LYS A 48 11.71 -16.30 4.97
N ALA A 49 11.06 -15.17 4.70
CA ALA A 49 9.61 -15.09 4.55
C ALA A 49 9.12 -15.92 3.36
N LYS A 50 7.83 -16.27 3.37
CA LYS A 50 7.16 -16.87 2.22
C LYS A 50 6.43 -15.83 1.38
N ILE A 51 5.89 -14.83 2.04
CA ILE A 51 5.20 -13.70 1.45
C ILE A 51 5.71 -12.45 2.18
N PHE A 52 6.03 -11.41 1.42
CA PHE A 52 6.31 -10.07 1.91
C PHE A 52 5.15 -9.18 1.48
N HIS A 53 4.34 -8.74 2.45
CA HIS A 53 3.18 -7.89 2.20
C HIS A 53 3.47 -6.44 2.53
N TYR A 54 3.01 -5.52 1.68
CA TYR A 54 3.25 -4.11 1.83
C TYR A 54 2.09 -3.27 1.28
N GLY A 55 2.04 -2.01 1.69
CA GLY A 55 1.07 -1.04 1.20
C GLY A 55 1.67 0.34 0.99
N SER A 56 0.90 1.26 0.39
CA SER A 56 1.43 2.50 -0.17
C SER A 56 1.84 3.57 0.86
N ILE A 57 1.33 3.47 2.10
CA ILE A 57 1.53 4.49 3.15
C ILE A 57 3.01 4.72 3.49
N SER A 58 3.85 3.70 3.35
CA SER A 58 5.30 3.79 3.57
C SER A 58 6.04 4.54 2.46
N LEU A 59 5.43 4.74 1.30
CA LEU A 59 6.03 5.44 0.15
C LEU A 59 5.91 6.96 0.25
N ILE A 60 5.12 7.46 1.21
CA ILE A 60 4.75 8.88 1.29
C ILE A 60 5.93 9.77 1.71
N THR A 61 6.78 9.29 2.62
CA THR A 61 7.83 10.12 3.24
C THR A 61 9.13 9.38 3.42
N GLU A 62 10.25 10.07 3.21
CA GLU A 62 11.57 9.61 3.65
C GLU A 62 11.71 9.70 5.19
N PRO A 63 12.51 8.82 5.81
CA PRO A 63 13.31 7.74 5.22
C PRO A 63 12.54 6.43 4.95
N CYS A 64 11.27 6.35 5.37
CA CYS A 64 10.48 5.10 5.30
C CYS A 64 10.30 4.60 3.86
N ASN A 65 10.18 5.50 2.89
CA ASN A 65 10.09 5.14 1.48
C ASN A 65 11.34 4.36 1.02
N SER A 66 12.54 4.90 1.22
CA SER A 66 13.79 4.19 0.86
C SER A 66 13.90 2.83 1.58
N ALA A 67 13.55 2.78 2.87
CA ALA A 67 13.51 1.53 3.64
C ALA A 67 12.52 0.50 3.08
N HIS A 68 11.35 0.93 2.65
CA HIS A 68 10.35 0.08 2.02
C HIS A 68 10.87 -0.52 0.71
N ILE A 69 11.45 0.30 -0.16
CA ILE A 69 11.98 -0.15 -1.45
C ILE A 69 13.12 -1.15 -1.24
N ALA A 70 14.03 -0.89 -0.29
CA ALA A 70 15.11 -1.81 0.05
C ALA A 70 14.58 -3.16 0.58
N ALA A 71 13.54 -3.14 1.42
CA ALA A 71 12.90 -4.34 1.95
C ALA A 71 12.22 -5.18 0.85
N ALA A 72 11.43 -4.54 -0.01
CA ALA A 72 10.75 -5.20 -1.14
C ALA A 72 11.77 -5.80 -2.11
N LYS A 73 12.85 -5.07 -2.42
CA LYS A 73 13.96 -5.57 -3.24
C LYS A 73 14.62 -6.81 -2.62
N ALA A 74 14.93 -6.78 -1.31
CA ALA A 74 15.55 -7.91 -0.63
C ALA A 74 14.65 -9.15 -0.61
N ALA A 75 13.33 -8.96 -0.50
CA ALA A 75 12.35 -10.03 -0.61
C ALA A 75 12.32 -10.61 -2.04
N ASN A 76 12.22 -9.77 -3.06
CA ASN A 76 12.22 -10.17 -4.46
C ASN A 76 13.49 -10.97 -4.84
N ASP A 77 14.67 -10.46 -4.47
CA ASP A 77 15.96 -11.09 -4.76
C ASP A 77 16.09 -12.49 -4.11
N ALA A 78 15.34 -12.75 -3.03
CA ALA A 78 15.29 -14.05 -2.35
C ALA A 78 14.17 -14.97 -2.87
N GLY A 79 13.42 -14.55 -3.89
CA GLY A 79 12.28 -15.31 -4.44
C GLY A 79 11.07 -15.38 -3.51
N VAL A 80 10.94 -14.41 -2.60
CA VAL A 80 9.75 -14.27 -1.73
C VAL A 80 8.60 -13.71 -2.55
N VAL A 81 7.38 -14.22 -2.34
CA VAL A 81 6.19 -13.69 -3.02
C VAL A 81 5.88 -12.28 -2.53
N LEU A 82 5.76 -11.33 -3.45
CA LEU A 82 5.44 -9.94 -3.16
C LEU A 82 3.92 -9.72 -3.23
N SER A 83 3.31 -9.34 -2.10
CA SER A 83 1.88 -9.03 -2.02
C SER A 83 1.68 -7.54 -1.74
N TYR A 84 0.93 -6.86 -2.59
CA TYR A 84 0.69 -5.43 -2.49
C TYR A 84 -0.80 -5.12 -2.30
N ASP A 85 -1.09 -4.26 -1.33
CA ASP A 85 -2.40 -3.62 -1.14
C ASP A 85 -2.16 -2.10 -1.07
N PRO A 86 -2.51 -1.32 -2.10
CA PRO A 86 -2.34 0.14 -2.09
C PRO A 86 -2.92 0.76 -0.82
N ASN A 87 -4.05 0.24 -0.35
CA ASN A 87 -4.75 0.64 0.87
C ASN A 87 -4.81 2.17 1.00
N LEU A 88 -5.35 2.82 -0.03
CA LEU A 88 -5.28 4.27 -0.22
C LEU A 88 -5.77 5.01 1.03
N ARG A 89 -4.95 5.95 1.50
CA ARG A 89 -5.31 6.91 2.55
C ARG A 89 -5.06 8.31 2.03
N LEU A 90 -5.94 8.78 1.16
CA LEU A 90 -5.79 10.03 0.43
C LEU A 90 -5.42 11.24 1.32
N PRO A 91 -5.97 11.43 2.53
CA PRO A 91 -5.59 12.53 3.42
C PRO A 91 -4.12 12.53 3.88
N LEU A 92 -3.39 11.43 3.71
CA LEU A 92 -1.97 11.34 4.06
C LEU A 92 -1.05 11.78 2.91
N TRP A 93 -1.57 11.87 1.69
CA TRP A 93 -0.80 12.22 0.51
C TRP A 93 -0.84 13.73 0.25
N PRO A 94 0.24 14.33 -0.30
CA PRO A 94 0.26 15.74 -0.67
C PRO A 94 -0.82 16.14 -1.70
N SER A 95 -1.20 15.21 -2.57
CA SER A 95 -2.20 15.38 -3.62
C SER A 95 -2.68 14.04 -4.15
N GLU A 96 -3.79 14.02 -4.88
CA GLU A 96 -4.24 12.80 -5.57
C GLU A 96 -3.24 12.31 -6.61
N ASP A 97 -2.60 13.23 -7.34
CA ASP A 97 -1.58 12.86 -8.33
C ASP A 97 -0.36 12.21 -7.67
N SER A 98 0.13 12.77 -6.56
CA SER A 98 1.25 12.15 -5.83
C SER A 98 0.88 10.80 -5.22
N ALA A 99 -0.38 10.61 -4.80
CA ALA A 99 -0.88 9.30 -4.38
C ALA A 99 -0.88 8.29 -5.53
N ARG A 100 -1.40 8.66 -6.71
CA ARG A 100 -1.39 7.79 -7.90
C ARG A 100 0.04 7.44 -8.31
N GLU A 101 0.92 8.43 -8.43
CA GLU A 101 2.32 8.24 -8.79
C GLU A 101 3.03 7.32 -7.79
N GLY A 102 2.87 7.57 -6.50
CA GLY A 102 3.45 6.75 -5.44
C GLY A 102 2.92 5.32 -5.47
N ILE A 103 1.60 5.13 -5.54
CA ILE A 103 0.98 3.80 -5.60
C ILE A 103 1.47 3.01 -6.81
N LEU A 104 1.53 3.65 -7.98
CA LEU A 104 1.92 3.00 -9.23
C LEU A 104 3.43 2.77 -9.36
N SER A 105 4.25 3.53 -8.62
CA SER A 105 5.73 3.44 -8.69
C SER A 105 6.29 2.05 -8.38
N ILE A 106 5.57 1.25 -7.59
CA ILE A 106 5.95 -0.13 -7.22
C ILE A 106 4.97 -1.17 -7.75
N TRP A 107 4.00 -0.80 -8.59
CA TRP A 107 2.93 -1.69 -9.04
C TRP A 107 3.49 -2.95 -9.70
N GLU A 108 4.40 -2.75 -10.66
CA GLU A 108 5.06 -3.79 -11.46
C GLU A 108 5.93 -4.77 -10.64
N THR A 109 6.19 -4.46 -9.37
CA THR A 109 7.01 -5.31 -8.49
C THR A 109 6.20 -6.42 -7.84
N ALA A 110 4.88 -6.30 -7.77
CA ALA A 110 4.05 -7.22 -7.01
C ALA A 110 3.77 -8.51 -7.79
N ASP A 111 3.77 -9.65 -7.08
CA ASP A 111 3.25 -10.92 -7.60
C ASP A 111 1.73 -11.04 -7.39
N ILE A 112 1.22 -10.42 -6.32
CA ILE A 112 -0.19 -10.42 -5.95
C ILE A 112 -0.59 -8.99 -5.62
N ILE A 113 -1.66 -8.50 -6.24
CA ILE A 113 -2.24 -7.20 -5.94
C ILE A 113 -3.66 -7.41 -5.45
N LYS A 114 -4.00 -6.81 -4.31
CA LYS A 114 -5.38 -6.59 -3.90
C LYS A 114 -5.73 -5.12 -4.11
N VAL A 115 -6.87 -4.86 -4.71
CA VAL A 115 -7.40 -3.51 -4.97
C VAL A 115 -8.90 -3.51 -4.74
N SER A 116 -9.50 -2.38 -4.32
CA SER A 116 -10.96 -2.22 -4.30
C SER A 116 -11.50 -1.52 -5.54
N GLU A 117 -12.81 -1.61 -5.78
CA GLU A 117 -13.47 -0.85 -6.85
C GLU A 117 -13.19 0.66 -6.78
N GLU A 118 -13.17 1.24 -5.58
CA GLU A 118 -12.88 2.67 -5.39
C GLU A 118 -11.43 3.00 -5.71
N GLU A 119 -10.49 2.10 -5.38
CA GLU A 119 -9.08 2.24 -5.72
C GLU A 119 -8.86 2.10 -7.23
N ILE A 120 -9.59 1.21 -7.91
CA ILE A 120 -9.56 1.11 -9.38
C ILE A 120 -10.01 2.44 -9.98
N SER A 121 -11.20 2.93 -9.63
CA SER A 121 -11.68 4.22 -10.12
C SER A 121 -10.72 5.37 -9.81
N PHE A 122 -10.09 5.37 -8.63
CA PHE A 122 -9.10 6.38 -8.27
C PHE A 122 -7.86 6.32 -9.18
N LEU A 123 -7.30 5.13 -9.40
CA LEU A 123 -6.09 4.93 -10.19
C LEU A 123 -6.32 5.19 -11.68
N THR A 124 -7.51 4.87 -12.18
CA THR A 124 -7.89 5.04 -13.59
C THR A 124 -8.50 6.41 -13.89
N LYS A 125 -8.52 7.32 -12.91
CA LYS A 125 -9.06 8.70 -13.04
C LYS A 125 -10.56 8.73 -13.36
N GLY A 126 -11.33 7.86 -12.71
CA GLY A 126 -12.78 7.84 -12.73
C GLY A 126 -13.38 6.92 -13.79
N GLU A 127 -12.60 5.99 -14.37
CA GLU A 127 -13.16 4.96 -15.22
C GLU A 127 -13.98 3.95 -14.40
N ASP A 128 -14.88 3.25 -15.10
CA ASP A 128 -15.80 2.26 -14.52
C ASP A 128 -15.01 1.03 -14.00
N PRO A 129 -15.02 0.74 -12.68
CA PRO A 129 -14.26 -0.36 -12.12
C PRO A 129 -14.84 -1.73 -12.48
N TYR A 130 -16.09 -1.79 -12.97
CA TYR A 130 -16.74 -3.03 -13.41
C TYR A 130 -16.53 -3.32 -14.91
N ASP A 131 -15.83 -2.45 -15.64
CA ASP A 131 -15.42 -2.72 -17.02
C ASP A 131 -14.12 -3.53 -17.03
N ASP A 132 -14.18 -4.77 -17.52
CA ASP A 132 -13.02 -5.66 -17.70
C ASP A 132 -11.85 -4.97 -18.44
N ALA A 133 -12.13 -4.11 -19.42
CA ALA A 133 -11.09 -3.40 -20.16
C ALA A 133 -10.34 -2.38 -19.29
N VAL A 134 -11.01 -1.80 -18.28
CA VAL A 134 -10.43 -0.87 -17.31
C VAL A 134 -9.57 -1.66 -16.32
N VAL A 135 -10.10 -2.72 -15.73
CA VAL A 135 -9.37 -3.57 -14.77
C VAL A 135 -8.11 -4.18 -15.40
N ARG A 136 -8.20 -4.62 -16.67
CA ARG A 136 -7.06 -5.19 -17.41
C ARG A 136 -5.89 -4.23 -17.57
N LYS A 137 -6.09 -2.90 -17.52
CA LYS A 137 -4.98 -1.92 -17.57
C LYS A 137 -4.09 -2.00 -16.33
N LEU A 138 -4.62 -2.51 -15.22
CA LEU A 138 -3.91 -2.67 -13.95
C LEU A 138 -3.22 -4.04 -13.84
N PHE A 139 -3.42 -4.92 -14.82
CA PHE A 139 -2.71 -6.19 -14.90
C PHE A 139 -1.35 -5.99 -15.59
N HIS A 140 -0.31 -6.65 -15.09
CA HIS A 140 1.00 -6.66 -15.71
C HIS A 140 1.56 -8.09 -15.81
N GLU A 141 2.55 -8.31 -16.68
CA GLU A 141 2.99 -9.66 -17.06
C GLU A 141 3.53 -10.50 -15.89
N ASN A 142 4.11 -9.84 -14.88
CA ASN A 142 4.66 -10.50 -13.69
C ASN A 142 3.59 -10.84 -12.65
N LEU A 143 2.38 -10.29 -12.78
CA LEU A 143 1.32 -10.46 -11.80
C LEU A 143 0.75 -11.87 -11.88
N LYS A 144 0.76 -12.59 -10.75
CA LYS A 144 0.18 -13.93 -10.62
C LYS A 144 -1.29 -13.88 -10.24
N LEU A 145 -1.70 -12.82 -9.54
CA LEU A 145 -3.07 -12.63 -9.08
C LEU A 145 -3.39 -11.15 -8.90
N LEU A 146 -4.43 -10.68 -9.58
CA LEU A 146 -5.12 -9.43 -9.26
C LEU A 146 -6.42 -9.82 -8.54
N LEU A 147 -6.66 -9.27 -7.35
CA LEU A 147 -7.89 -9.48 -6.58
C LEU A 147 -8.61 -8.15 -6.45
N VAL A 148 -9.85 -8.10 -6.94
CA VAL A 148 -10.72 -6.92 -6.81
C VAL A 148 -11.78 -7.18 -5.74
N THR A 149 -11.89 -6.30 -4.75
CA THR A 149 -12.89 -6.38 -3.67
C THR A 149 -14.01 -5.35 -3.86
N GLU A 150 -15.26 -5.79 -3.68
CA GLU A 150 -16.49 -5.02 -3.90
C GLU A 150 -17.30 -4.89 -2.58
N GLY A 151 -16.61 -4.62 -1.48
CA GLY A 151 -17.23 -4.48 -0.17
C GLY A 151 -18.05 -5.71 0.26
N ALA A 152 -19.37 -5.52 0.41
CA ALA A 152 -20.30 -6.58 0.83
C ALA A 152 -20.63 -7.60 -0.28
N GLU A 153 -20.42 -7.24 -1.56
CA GLU A 153 -20.69 -8.10 -2.71
C GLU A 153 -19.58 -9.15 -2.92
N GLY A 154 -18.46 -9.01 -2.21
CA GLY A 154 -17.39 -10.00 -2.17
C GLY A 154 -16.15 -9.57 -2.96
N CYS A 155 -15.67 -10.46 -3.82
CA CYS A 155 -14.46 -10.23 -4.61
C CYS A 155 -14.39 -11.14 -5.85
N TYR A 156 -13.61 -10.71 -6.84
CA TYR A 156 -13.28 -11.48 -8.04
C TYR A 156 -11.79 -11.34 -8.40
N THR A 157 -11.34 -12.14 -9.38
CA THR A 157 -9.93 -12.25 -9.81
C THR A 157 -9.81 -12.24 -11.31
#